data_AF-A0A1Y6MHK7-F1
#
_entry.id   AF-A0A1Y6MHK7-F1
#
_cell.length_a   1.000
_cell.length_b   1.000
_cell.length_c   1.000
_cell.angle_alpha   90.00
_cell.angle_beta   90.00
_cell.angle_gamma   90.00
#
_symmetry.space_group_name_H-M   'P 1'
#
loop_
_entity.id
_entity.type
_entity.pdbx_description
1 polymer ?
#
loop_
_entity_poly.entity_id
_entity_poly.type
_entity_poly.pdbx_seq_one_letter_code
_entity_poly.pdbx_strand_id
1 'polypeptide(L)'
;MMIIIRLLVIILFIGFHASSSALTIERYKHQYALLPCTGLEARIISFDKTITMRLSNASKKERTDLKNEYKALNILYKQKRCHKKTPR
;
A
#
# COMPACT_ATOMS: atom_id res chain seq x y z
N MET A 1 12.81 -35.15 -22.33
CA MET A 1 12.55 -33.76 -22.76
C MET A 1 11.19 -33.21 -22.33
N MET A 2 10.05 -33.89 -22.55
CA MET A 2 8.73 -33.33 -22.19
C MET A 2 8.49 -33.13 -20.68
N ILE A 3 9.09 -33.96 -19.82
CA ILE A 3 8.91 -33.88 -18.35
C ILE A 3 9.56 -32.61 -17.78
N ILE A 4 10.75 -32.25 -18.28
CA ILE A 4 11.51 -31.07 -17.83
C ILE A 4 10.77 -29.78 -18.20
N ILE A 5 10.19 -29.72 -19.41
CA ILE A 5 9.39 -28.58 -19.85
C ILE A 5 8.13 -28.43 -18.99
N ARG A 6 7.45 -29.54 -18.64
CA ARG A 6 6.28 -29.49 -17.75
C ARG A 6 6.62 -29.00 -16.34
N LEU A 7 7.77 -29.38 -15.80
CA LEU A 7 8.27 -28.89 -14.51
C LEU A 7 8.60 -27.39 -14.53
N LEU A 8 9.25 -26.91 -15.60
CA LEU A 8 9.55 -25.48 -15.78
C LEU A 8 8.29 -24.61 -15.83
N VAL A 9 7.24 -25.09 -16.49
CA VAL A 9 5.94 -24.40 -16.55
C VAL A 9 5.31 -24.29 -15.15
N ILE A 10 5.35 -25.36 -14.35
CA ILE A 10 4.79 -25.34 -12.98
C ILE A 10 5.52 -24.32 -12.09
N ILE A 11 6.86 -24.25 -12.17
CA ILE A 11 7.66 -23.30 -11.38
C ILE A 11 7.34 -21.85 -11.78
N LEU A 12 7.19 -21.59 -13.08
CA LEU A 12 6.80 -20.26 -13.59
C LEU A 12 5.40 -19.85 -13.12
N PHE A 13 4.43 -20.78 -13.11
CA PHE A 13 3.08 -20.50 -12.61
C PHE A 13 3.05 -20.19 -11.11
N ILE A 14 3.83 -20.90 -10.28
CA ILE A 14 3.92 -20.63 -8.84
C ILE A 14 4.52 -19.23 -8.58
N GLY A 15 5.57 -18.85 -9.32
CA GLY A 15 6.19 -17.52 -9.21
C GLY A 15 5.25 -16.38 -9.64
N PHE A 16 4.41 -16.61 -10.65
CA PHE A 16 3.44 -15.63 -11.12
C PHE A 16 2.31 -15.38 -10.11
N HIS A 17 1.85 -16.44 -9.41
CA HIS A 17 0.82 -16.30 -8.36
C HIS A 17 1.36 -15.64 -7.08
N ALA A 18 2.63 -15.82 -6.72
CA ALA A 18 3.26 -15.19 -5.56
C ALA A 18 3.41 -13.66 -5.71
N SER A 19 3.45 -13.16 -6.94
CA SER A 19 3.56 -11.73 -7.23
C SER A 19 2.22 -10.98 -7.09
N SER A 20 1.11 -11.72 -6.89
CA SER A 20 -0.23 -11.14 -6.78
C SER A 20 -0.72 -10.94 -5.34
N SER A 21 0.17 -10.87 -4.35
CA SER A 21 -0.23 -10.52 -2.98
C SER A 21 -0.54 -9.02 -2.88
N ALA A 22 -1.65 -8.68 -2.24
CA ALA A 22 -1.94 -7.29 -1.83
C ALA A 22 -0.82 -6.79 -0.91
N LEU A 23 -0.45 -5.51 -1.01
CA LEU A 23 0.53 -4.93 -0.10
C LEU A 23 -0.05 -4.87 1.32
N THR A 24 0.74 -5.35 2.28
CA THR A 24 0.38 -5.31 3.70
C THR A 24 0.51 -3.90 4.26
N ILE A 25 -0.24 -3.61 5.33
CA ILE A 25 -0.18 -2.33 6.04
C ILE A 25 1.26 -2.03 6.52
N GLU A 26 1.99 -3.04 6.99
CA GLU A 26 3.37 -2.87 7.45
C GLU A 26 4.32 -2.45 6.33
N ARG A 27 4.13 -2.96 5.11
CA ARG A 27 4.94 -2.55 3.95
C ARG A 27 4.73 -1.07 3.63
N TYR A 28 3.49 -0.59 3.69
CA TYR A 28 3.19 0.84 3.53
C TYR A 28 3.71 1.68 4.71
N LYS A 29 3.66 1.16 5.94
CA LYS A 29 4.26 1.85 7.09
C LYS A 29 5.76 2.05 6.90
N HIS A 30 6.48 1.02 6.44
CA HIS A 30 7.90 1.13 6.14
C HIS A 30 8.18 2.14 5.02
N GLN A 31 7.40 2.12 3.95
CA GLN A 31 7.54 3.06 2.82
C GLN A 31 7.42 4.52 3.26
N TYR A 32 6.52 4.82 4.19
CA TYR A 32 6.23 6.17 4.65
C TYR A 32 6.89 6.52 6.01
N ALA A 33 7.68 5.62 6.58
CA ALA A 33 8.29 5.77 7.90
C ALA A 33 9.16 7.03 8.03
N LEU A 34 9.81 7.44 6.94
CA LEU A 34 10.72 8.59 6.92
C LEU A 34 10.01 9.93 6.63
N LEU A 35 8.73 9.92 6.22
CA LEU A 35 8.04 11.16 5.89
C LEU A 35 7.85 12.04 7.14
N PRO A 36 8.13 13.36 7.08
CA PRO A 36 7.78 14.29 8.14
C PRO A 36 6.26 14.43 8.26
N CYS A 37 5.78 15.01 9.37
CA CYS A 37 4.34 15.20 9.59
C CYS A 37 3.64 15.98 8.46
N THR A 38 4.29 17.02 7.94
CA THR A 38 3.77 17.78 6.77
C THR A 38 3.65 16.92 5.52
N GLY A 39 4.61 16.01 5.29
CA GLY A 39 4.57 15.06 4.17
C GLY A 39 3.48 14.01 4.34
N LEU A 40 3.28 13.50 5.56
CA LEU A 40 2.18 12.59 5.86
C LEU A 40 0.82 13.28 5.70
N GLU A 41 0.68 14.50 6.19
CA GLU A 41 -0.54 15.32 6.06
C GLU A 41 -0.90 15.57 4.60
N ALA A 42 0.07 16.06 3.82
CA ALA A 42 -0.12 16.31 2.39
C ALA A 42 -0.52 15.03 1.64
N ARG A 43 0.06 13.89 2.01
CA ARG A 43 -0.28 12.59 1.41
C ARG A 43 -1.69 12.15 1.77
N ILE A 44 -2.10 12.27 3.04
CA ILE A 44 -3.47 11.96 3.49
C ILE A 44 -4.49 12.85 2.78
N ILE A 45 -4.26 14.16 2.73
CA ILE A 45 -5.13 15.12 2.03
C ILE A 45 -5.23 14.78 0.53
N SER A 46 -4.10 14.48 -0.11
CA SER A 46 -4.08 14.06 -1.52
C SER A 46 -4.85 12.74 -1.72
N PHE A 47 -4.77 11.83 -0.75
CA PHE A 47 -5.51 10.59 -0.78
C PHE A 47 -7.01 10.86 -0.71
N ASP A 48 -7.47 11.64 0.28
CA ASP A 48 -8.90 11.97 0.46
C ASP A 48 -9.50 12.64 -0.78
N LYS A 49 -8.73 13.51 -1.47
CA LYS A 49 -9.18 14.15 -2.71
C LYS A 49 -9.32 13.19 -3.88
N THR A 50 -8.51 12.13 -3.93
CA THR A 50 -8.42 11.24 -5.09
C THR A 50 -9.02 9.86 -4.86
N ILE A 51 -9.36 9.51 -3.61
CA ILE A 51 -9.72 8.15 -3.24
C ILE A 51 -11.03 7.69 -3.87
N THR A 52 -12.04 8.57 -3.95
CA THR A 52 -13.32 8.24 -4.59
C THR A 52 -13.13 7.90 -6.06
N MET A 53 -12.32 8.68 -6.77
CA MET A 53 -11.97 8.44 -8.17
C MET A 53 -11.17 7.14 -8.32
N ARG A 54 -10.14 6.94 -7.50
CA ARG A 54 -9.32 5.73 -7.54
C ARG A 54 -10.10 4.46 -7.21
N LEU A 55 -11.01 4.51 -6.23
CA LEU A 55 -11.84 3.37 -5.85
C LEU A 55 -12.89 3.00 -6.90
N SER A 56 -13.38 3.98 -7.68
CA SER A 56 -14.40 3.74 -8.71
C SER A 56 -13.89 2.91 -9.88
N ASN A 57 -12.59 3.04 -10.23
CA ASN A 57 -11.96 2.33 -11.34
C ASN A 57 -11.04 1.17 -10.90
N ALA A 58 -10.91 0.93 -9.59
CA ALA A 58 -9.97 -0.04 -9.04
C ALA A 58 -10.53 -1.47 -9.01
N SER A 59 -9.67 -2.41 -9.36
CA SER A 59 -9.87 -3.84 -9.12
C SER A 59 -10.00 -4.14 -7.61
N LYS A 60 -10.54 -5.32 -7.26
CA LYS A 60 -10.70 -5.75 -5.85
C LYS A 60 -9.38 -5.72 -5.06
N LYS A 61 -8.27 -6.05 -5.72
CA LYS A 61 -6.93 -6.00 -5.13
C LYS A 61 -6.50 -4.56 -4.86
N GLU A 62 -6.58 -3.69 -5.87
CA GLU A 62 -6.23 -2.27 -5.74
C GLU A 62 -7.08 -1.57 -4.68
N ARG A 63 -8.36 -1.89 -4.56
CA ARG A 63 -9.21 -1.36 -3.48
C ARG A 63 -8.70 -1.75 -2.09
N THR A 64 -8.21 -2.97 -1.94
CA THR A 64 -7.61 -3.43 -0.69
C THR A 64 -6.28 -2.73 -0.43
N ASP A 65 -5.45 -2.57 -1.46
CA ASP A 65 -4.16 -1.88 -1.38
C ASP A 65 -4.34 -0.41 -0.99
N LEU A 66 -5.27 0.30 -1.63
CA LEU A 66 -5.60 1.69 -1.32
C LEU A 66 -6.10 1.86 0.13
N LYS A 67 -6.93 0.93 0.61
CA LYS A 67 -7.39 0.93 2.01
C LYS A 67 -6.23 0.69 2.98
N ASN A 68 -5.34 -0.25 2.67
CA ASN A 68 -4.17 -0.56 3.51
C ASN A 68 -3.19 0.60 3.54
N GLU A 69 -2.96 1.25 2.40
CA GLU A 69 -2.10 2.44 2.28
C GLU A 69 -2.64 3.60 3.14
N TYR A 70 -3.93 3.92 3.00
CA TYR A 70 -4.57 4.97 3.78
C TYR A 70 -4.53 4.69 5.29
N LYS A 71 -4.75 3.43 5.68
CA LYS A 71 -4.66 3.01 7.08
C LYS A 71 -3.23 3.15 7.61
N ALA A 72 -2.21 2.77 6.84
CA ALA A 72 -0.81 2.91 7.21
C ALA A 72 -0.42 4.38 7.43
N LEU A 73 -0.82 5.27 6.52
CA LEU A 73 -0.58 6.72 6.64
C LEU A 73 -1.20 7.28 7.92
N ASN A 74 -2.45 6.95 8.22
CA ASN A 74 -3.12 7.39 9.44
C ASN A 74 -2.48 6.82 10.73
N ILE A 75 -2.03 5.57 10.71
CA ILE A 75 -1.30 4.97 11.84
C ILE A 75 -0.01 5.75 12.08
N LEU A 76 0.79 5.99 11.03
CA LEU A 76 2.04 6.74 11.15
C LEU A 76 1.79 8.17 11.64
N TYR A 77 0.76 8.83 11.13
CA TYR A 77 0.40 10.19 11.52
C TYR A 77 0.07 10.29 13.03
N LYS A 78 -0.68 9.30 13.55
CA LYS A 78 -0.96 9.19 14.99
C LYS A 78 0.27 8.81 15.81
N GLN A 79 1.05 7.83 15.36
CA GLN A 79 2.27 7.37 16.04
C GLN A 79 3.29 8.50 16.20
N LYS A 80 3.47 9.32 15.16
CA LYS A 80 4.34 10.50 15.18
C LYS A 80 3.72 11.71 15.90
N ARG A 81 2.49 11.58 16.43
CA ARG A 81 1.76 12.63 17.14
C ARG A 81 1.62 13.92 16.34
N CYS A 82 1.46 13.81 15.02
CA CYS A 82 1.40 14.97 14.11
C CYS A 82 0.21 15.91 14.38
N HIS A 83 -0.85 15.44 15.07
CA HIS A 83 -1.98 16.28 15.51
C HIS A 83 -1.63 17.30 16.61
N LYS A 84 -0.52 17.11 17.34
CA LYS A 84 -0.03 18.10 18.30
C LYS A 84 0.68 19.20 17.52
N LYS A 85 -0.09 20.11 16.91
CA LYS A 85 0.41 21.48 16.72
C LYS A 85 0.76 21.99 18.11
N THR A 86 2.04 22.08 18.43
CA THR A 86 2.50 22.98 19.49
C THR A 86 1.98 24.36 19.09
N PRO A 87 1.11 25.00 19.90
CA PRO A 87 0.91 26.43 19.77
C PRO A 87 2.29 27.05 20.03
N ARG A 88 2.85 27.71 19.02
CA ARG A 88 3.98 28.63 19.24
C ARG A 88 3.43 29.92 19.80
#